data_AF-A0A453NBX9-F1
#
_entry.id   AF-A0A453NBX9-F1
#
_cell.length_a   1.000
_cell.length_b   1.000
_cell.length_c   1.000
_cell.angle_alpha   90.00
_cell.angle_beta   90.00
_cell.angle_gamma   90.00
#
_symmetry.space_group_name_H-M   'P 1'
#
loop_
_entity.id
_entity.type
_entity.pdbx_description
1 polymer ?
#
loop_
_entity_poly.entity_id
_entity_poly.type
_entity_poly.pdbx_seq_one_letter_code
_entity_poly.pdbx_strand_id
1 'polypeptide(L)'
;MVTIINTTEDEPMLAVVRSTVELAWADVGAEVTDPEVARLCAEAQQHVLAGRWLDMAALMLASVDLLLLATRLSDKAAADLECSLTVICNLVTKAGSEDEALEIARLICAKLTHQPGEKPTLRIKVLFSLYNLLPSLSGKALVYRKALELAAAGKTADCVVPTFKNIDAFVAYWGIGKPEQRDLFLAVTRILKDQKGMTKEYFKFLNKYLATFDGS
;
A
#
# COMPACT_ATOMS: atom_id res chain seq x y z
N MET A 1 30.59 29.86 -22.82
CA MET A 1 29.91 28.54 -22.82
C MET A 1 29.26 28.41 -21.45
N VAL A 2 27.97 28.73 -21.37
CA VAL A 2 27.24 28.69 -20.09
C VAL A 2 26.97 27.23 -19.81
N THR A 3 27.66 26.68 -18.82
CA THR A 3 27.33 25.37 -18.24
C THR A 3 25.99 25.55 -17.54
N ILE A 4 24.91 25.28 -18.26
CA ILE A 4 23.59 25.10 -17.67
C ILE A 4 23.71 23.84 -16.83
N ILE A 5 23.94 24.02 -15.53
CA ILE A 5 23.75 22.96 -14.55
C ILE A 5 22.25 22.69 -14.61
N ASN A 6 21.85 21.64 -15.34
CA ASN A 6 20.49 21.13 -15.29
C ASN A 6 20.26 20.75 -13.83
N THR A 7 19.51 21.60 -13.12
CA THR A 7 18.82 21.26 -11.90
C THR A 7 17.70 20.28 -12.25
N THR A 8 18.04 19.09 -12.71
CA THR A 8 17.14 17.95 -12.51
C THR A 8 17.38 17.53 -11.08
N GLU A 9 16.65 18.14 -10.15
CA GLU A 9 16.28 17.45 -8.93
C GLU A 9 15.78 16.07 -9.39
N ASP A 10 16.57 15.01 -9.14
CA ASP A 10 16.21 13.66 -9.55
C ASP A 10 14.76 13.42 -9.12
N GLU A 11 13.87 13.15 -10.08
CA GLU A 11 12.47 12.95 -9.76
C GLU A 11 12.37 11.90 -8.65
N PRO A 12 11.59 12.14 -7.59
CA PRO A 12 11.62 11.30 -6.38
C PRO A 12 11.38 9.82 -6.68
N MET A 13 10.70 9.53 -7.78
CA MET A 13 10.45 8.18 -8.28
C MET A 13 11.73 7.51 -8.80
N LEU A 14 12.58 8.21 -9.54
CA LEU A 14 13.88 7.72 -10.03
C LEU A 14 14.86 7.52 -8.88
N ALA A 15 14.88 8.44 -7.92
CA ALA A 15 15.69 8.33 -6.71
C ALA A 15 15.33 7.08 -5.90
N VAL A 16 14.04 6.77 -5.77
CA VAL A 16 13.57 5.55 -5.10
C VAL A 16 13.96 4.29 -5.87
N VAL A 17 13.82 4.25 -7.20
CA VAL A 17 14.28 3.08 -7.99
C VAL A 17 15.78 2.86 -7.80
N ARG A 18 16.59 3.92 -7.94
CA ARG A 18 18.05 3.82 -7.76
C ARG A 18 18.41 3.33 -6.37
N SER A 19 17.90 4.01 -5.33
CA SER A 19 18.22 3.68 -3.94
C SER A 19 17.78 2.27 -3.56
N THR A 20 16.61 1.82 -4.00
CA THR A 20 16.12 0.48 -3.66
C THR A 20 16.93 -0.62 -4.32
N VAL A 21 17.37 -0.43 -5.56
CA VAL A 21 18.23 -1.39 -6.26
C VAL A 21 19.64 -1.39 -5.66
N GLU A 22 20.24 -0.23 -5.40
CA GLU A 22 21.55 -0.15 -4.75
C GLU A 22 21.54 -0.86 -3.38
N LEU A 23 20.48 -0.68 -2.59
CA LEU A 23 20.33 -1.35 -1.29
C LEU A 23 20.08 -2.86 -1.43
N ALA A 24 19.28 -3.28 -2.42
CA ALA A 24 18.97 -4.70 -2.62
C ALA A 24 20.16 -5.51 -3.14
N TRP A 25 21.10 -4.86 -3.84
CA TRP A 25 22.26 -5.49 -4.48
C TRP A 25 23.59 -5.11 -3.81
N ALA A 26 23.55 -4.49 -2.63
CA ALA A 26 24.73 -4.10 -1.88
C ALA A 26 25.70 -5.28 -1.60
N ASP A 27 25.17 -6.50 -1.50
CA ASP A 27 25.94 -7.71 -1.19
C ASP A 27 26.55 -8.41 -2.42
N VAL A 28 26.18 -8.02 -3.65
CA VAL A 28 26.55 -8.73 -4.90
C VAL A 28 27.80 -8.14 -5.58
N GLY A 29 28.25 -6.96 -5.15
CA GLY A 29 29.45 -6.28 -5.66
C GLY A 29 29.17 -5.34 -6.84
N ALA A 30 29.87 -4.21 -6.87
CA ALA A 30 29.60 -3.06 -7.77
C ALA A 30 29.59 -3.40 -9.27
N GLU A 31 30.36 -4.40 -9.70
CA GLU A 31 30.46 -4.79 -11.12
C GLU A 31 29.15 -5.33 -11.71
N VAL A 32 28.25 -5.88 -10.87
CA VAL A 32 26.92 -6.37 -11.29
C VAL A 32 25.83 -5.34 -10.97
N THR A 33 26.02 -4.56 -9.90
CA THR A 33 25.05 -3.57 -9.44
C THR A 33 24.92 -2.39 -10.40
N ASP A 34 26.04 -1.83 -10.88
CA ASP A 34 26.04 -0.64 -11.75
C ASP A 34 25.28 -0.81 -13.08
N PRO A 35 25.46 -1.89 -13.86
CA PRO A 35 24.72 -2.07 -15.13
C PRO A 35 23.22 -2.30 -14.91
N GLU A 36 22.83 -3.02 -13.85
CA GLU A 36 21.42 -3.30 -13.58
C GLU A 36 20.69 -2.08 -13.02
N VAL A 37 21.36 -1.29 -12.16
CA VAL A 37 20.88 0.03 -11.71
C VAL A 37 20.68 0.95 -12.91
N ALA A 38 21.64 1.02 -13.83
CA ALA A 38 21.53 1.85 -15.03
C ALA A 38 20.36 1.41 -15.93
N ARG A 39 20.17 0.11 -16.12
CA ARG A 39 19.06 -0.45 -16.91
C ARG A 39 17.70 -0.09 -16.30
N LEU A 40 17.52 -0.32 -15.00
CA LEU A 40 16.26 -0.03 -14.29
C LEU A 40 15.98 1.48 -14.21
N CYS A 41 17.00 2.31 -14.04
CA CYS A 41 16.85 3.77 -14.07
C CYS A 41 16.43 4.26 -15.46
N ALA A 42 16.98 3.70 -16.54
CA ALA A 42 16.58 4.05 -17.91
C ALA A 42 15.13 3.65 -18.21
N GLU A 43 14.72 2.46 -17.79
CA GLU A 43 13.34 1.98 -17.90
C GLU A 43 12.37 2.88 -17.11
N ALA A 44 12.70 3.22 -15.87
CA ALA A 44 11.94 4.15 -15.04
C ALA A 44 11.79 5.53 -15.70
N GLN A 45 12.87 6.08 -16.25
CA GLN A 45 12.85 7.36 -16.97
C GLN A 45 11.95 7.29 -18.20
N GLN A 46 11.95 6.17 -18.92
CA GLN A 46 11.05 5.98 -20.06
C GLN A 46 9.57 5.97 -19.64
N HIS A 47 9.22 5.34 -18.51
CA HIS A 47 7.85 5.35 -18.00
C HIS A 47 7.39 6.73 -17.57
N VAL A 48 8.27 7.51 -16.92
CA VAL A 48 8.02 8.91 -16.58
C VAL A 48 7.74 9.74 -17.83
N LEU A 49 8.63 9.68 -18.83
CA LEU A 49 8.50 10.45 -20.06
C LEU A 49 7.25 10.07 -20.86
N ALA A 50 6.85 8.81 -20.80
CA ALA A 50 5.65 8.30 -21.46
C ALA A 50 4.37 8.50 -20.64
N GLY A 51 4.45 9.02 -19.41
CA GLY A 51 3.31 9.15 -18.50
C GLY A 51 2.66 7.83 -18.09
N ARG A 52 3.39 6.71 -18.16
CA ARG A 52 2.88 5.37 -17.82
C ARG A 52 3.05 5.09 -16.32
N TRP A 53 2.18 5.69 -15.51
CA TRP A 53 2.31 5.64 -14.05
C TRP A 53 2.07 4.26 -13.45
N LEU A 54 1.20 3.45 -14.07
CA LEU A 54 0.95 2.07 -13.66
C LEU A 54 2.20 1.20 -13.80
N ASP A 55 2.87 1.27 -14.95
CA ASP A 55 4.12 0.54 -15.18
C ASP A 55 5.22 1.00 -14.22
N MET A 56 5.31 2.32 -13.98
CA MET A 56 6.26 2.88 -13.03
C MET A 56 6.01 2.35 -11.60
N ALA A 57 4.74 2.29 -11.17
CA ALA A 57 4.37 1.71 -9.89
C ALA A 57 4.76 0.23 -9.80
N ALA A 58 4.54 -0.55 -10.88
CA ALA A 58 4.93 -1.95 -10.94
C ALA A 58 6.45 -2.14 -10.80
N LEU A 59 7.23 -1.32 -11.51
CA LEU A 59 8.70 -1.34 -11.46
C LEU A 59 9.20 -1.00 -10.05
N MET A 60 8.72 0.09 -9.46
CA MET A 60 9.12 0.50 -8.12
C MET A 60 8.74 -0.53 -7.05
N LEU A 61 7.54 -1.13 -7.15
CA LEU A 61 7.10 -2.18 -6.24
C LEU A 61 7.97 -3.44 -6.36
N ALA A 62 8.39 -3.82 -7.59
CA ALA A 62 9.29 -4.94 -7.78
C ALA A 62 10.67 -4.70 -7.13
N SER A 63 11.21 -3.48 -7.24
CA SER A 63 12.45 -3.09 -6.56
C SER A 63 12.30 -3.11 -5.03
N VAL A 64 11.17 -2.63 -4.51
CA VAL A 64 10.88 -2.63 -3.07
C VAL A 64 10.61 -4.03 -2.52
N ASP A 65 9.99 -4.92 -3.30
CA ASP A 65 9.72 -6.31 -2.89
C ASP A 65 11.02 -7.03 -2.48
N LEU A 66 12.14 -6.76 -3.15
CA LEU A 66 13.45 -7.30 -2.80
C LEU A 66 13.90 -6.85 -1.40
N LEU A 67 13.67 -5.58 -1.05
CA LEU A 67 13.98 -5.04 0.28
C LEU A 67 13.00 -5.52 1.36
N LEU A 68 11.75 -5.77 1.01
CA LEU A 68 10.76 -6.34 1.92
C LEU A 68 11.13 -7.76 2.34
N LEU A 69 11.75 -8.53 1.44
CA LEU A 69 12.24 -9.90 1.66
C LEU A 69 13.57 -9.94 2.43
N ALA A 70 14.30 -8.83 2.53
CA ALA A 70 15.55 -8.76 3.26
C ALA A 70 15.32 -8.96 4.77
N THR A 71 15.86 -10.07 5.29
CA THR A 71 15.72 -10.49 6.71
C THR A 71 16.37 -9.56 7.72
N ARG A 72 17.32 -8.70 7.31
CA ARG A 72 17.94 -7.68 8.17
C ARG A 72 17.97 -6.36 7.41
N LEU A 73 17.11 -5.44 7.83
CA LEU A 73 17.24 -4.04 7.47
C LEU A 73 17.88 -3.32 8.67
N SER A 74 18.88 -2.48 8.40
CA SER A 74 19.29 -1.45 9.36
C SER A 74 18.12 -0.50 9.62
N ASP A 75 18.08 0.16 10.78
CA ASP A 75 17.06 1.18 11.09
C ASP A 75 16.97 2.26 10.00
N LYS A 76 18.12 2.62 9.41
CA LYS A 76 18.19 3.53 8.26
C LYS A 76 17.46 2.96 7.04
N ALA A 77 17.70 1.69 6.71
CA ALA A 77 17.06 1.03 5.57
C ALA A 77 15.56 0.81 5.78
N ALA A 78 15.10 0.65 7.03
CA ALA A 78 13.68 0.61 7.35
C ALA A 78 12.99 1.97 7.13
N ALA A 79 13.64 3.08 7.48
CA ALA A 79 13.15 4.42 7.19
C ALA A 79 13.14 4.72 5.68
N ASP A 80 14.20 4.34 4.96
CA ASP A 80 14.30 4.49 3.50
C ASP A 80 13.22 3.67 2.77
N LEU A 81 12.90 2.48 3.29
CA LEU A 81 11.80 1.64 2.79
C LEU A 81 10.42 2.30 3.00
N GLU A 82 10.16 2.87 4.18
CA GLU A 82 8.92 3.59 4.45
C GLU A 82 8.76 4.81 3.53
N CYS A 83 9.85 5.56 3.33
CA CYS A 83 9.91 6.69 2.40
C CYS A 83 9.60 6.22 0.97
N SER A 84 10.25 5.16 0.51
CA SER A 84 10.07 4.58 -0.82
C SER A 84 8.62 4.16 -1.07
N LEU A 85 8.01 3.46 -0.11
CA LEU A 85 6.60 3.06 -0.19
C LEU A 85 5.65 4.27 -0.21
N THR A 86 5.97 5.33 0.52
CA THR A 86 5.18 6.57 0.51
C THR A 86 5.25 7.26 -0.86
N VAL A 87 6.44 7.33 -1.48
CA VAL A 87 6.60 7.87 -2.83
C VAL A 87 5.81 7.04 -3.86
N ILE A 88 5.82 5.70 -3.74
CA ILE A 88 5.01 4.82 -4.59
C ILE A 88 3.52 5.11 -4.42
N CYS A 89 3.01 5.29 -3.20
CA CYS A 89 1.61 5.65 -2.97
C CYS A 89 1.25 7.01 -3.58
N ASN A 90 2.17 7.97 -3.61
CA ASN A 90 1.94 9.27 -4.24
C ASN A 90 1.78 9.19 -5.75
N LEU A 91 2.19 8.11 -6.43
CA LEU A 91 1.93 7.92 -7.87
C LEU A 91 0.45 7.96 -8.22
N VAL A 92 -0.43 7.54 -7.29
CA VAL A 92 -1.89 7.60 -7.46
C VAL A 92 -2.36 9.03 -7.75
N THR A 93 -1.66 10.04 -7.21
CA THR A 93 -1.99 11.46 -7.44
C THR A 93 -1.56 11.98 -8.81
N LYS A 94 -0.69 11.25 -9.52
CA LYS A 94 -0.24 11.58 -10.89
C LYS A 94 -1.08 10.93 -11.98
N ALA A 95 -1.97 10.01 -11.62
CA ALA A 95 -2.85 9.33 -12.55
C ALA A 95 -3.72 10.32 -13.32
N GLY A 96 -3.91 10.07 -14.63
CA GLY A 96 -4.72 10.91 -15.50
C GLY A 96 -6.23 10.70 -15.34
N SER A 97 -6.64 9.65 -14.62
CA SER A 97 -8.05 9.30 -14.38
C SER A 97 -8.24 8.60 -13.03
N GLU A 98 -9.48 8.61 -12.52
CA GLU A 98 -9.82 7.86 -11.30
C GLU A 98 -9.66 6.34 -11.47
N ASP A 99 -9.90 5.81 -12.67
CA ASP A 99 -9.74 4.39 -12.98
C ASP A 99 -8.27 3.98 -12.94
N GLU A 100 -7.38 4.76 -13.56
CA GLU A 100 -5.94 4.53 -13.48
C GLU A 100 -5.42 4.64 -12.03
N ALA A 101 -5.89 5.64 -11.27
CA ALA A 101 -5.58 5.79 -9.86
C ALA A 101 -6.00 4.55 -9.04
N LEU A 102 -7.18 3.99 -9.35
CA LEU A 102 -7.70 2.79 -8.73
C LEU A 102 -6.89 1.54 -9.12
N GLU A 103 -6.45 1.42 -10.36
CA GLU A 103 -5.58 0.33 -10.82
C GLU A 103 -4.21 0.35 -10.13
N ILE A 104 -3.58 1.53 -10.04
CA ILE A 104 -2.33 1.71 -9.29
C ILE A 104 -2.53 1.32 -7.82
N ALA A 105 -3.62 1.77 -7.19
CA ALA A 105 -3.91 1.42 -5.81
C ALA A 105 -4.16 -0.09 -5.62
N ARG A 106 -4.86 -0.75 -6.55
CA ARG A 106 -5.07 -2.20 -6.52
C ARG A 106 -3.74 -2.94 -6.62
N LEU A 107 -2.84 -2.50 -7.50
CA LEU A 107 -1.50 -3.07 -7.65
C LEU A 107 -0.68 -2.94 -6.35
N ILE A 108 -0.65 -1.74 -5.76
CA ILE A 108 0.02 -1.50 -4.47
C ILE A 108 -0.56 -2.41 -3.38
N CYS A 109 -1.89 -2.46 -3.26
CA CYS A 109 -2.55 -3.33 -2.28
C CYS A 109 -2.22 -4.80 -2.48
N ALA A 110 -2.23 -5.31 -3.72
CA ALA A 110 -1.92 -6.70 -4.03
C ALA A 110 -0.50 -7.06 -3.57
N LYS A 111 0.48 -6.19 -3.84
CA LYS A 111 1.86 -6.39 -3.43
C LYS A 111 2.04 -6.35 -1.91
N LEU A 112 1.46 -5.35 -1.23
CA LEU A 112 1.56 -5.23 0.23
C LEU A 112 0.87 -6.38 0.98
N THR A 113 -0.19 -6.95 0.41
CA THR A 113 -0.95 -8.07 1.03
C THR A 113 -0.39 -9.45 0.71
N HIS A 114 0.54 -9.58 -0.24
CA HIS A 114 1.09 -10.88 -0.67
C HIS A 114 1.80 -11.65 0.46
N GLN A 115 2.43 -10.97 1.42
CA GLN A 115 3.16 -11.60 2.53
C GLN A 115 2.80 -10.99 3.89
N PRO A 116 1.65 -11.34 4.48
CA PRO A 116 1.10 -10.59 5.60
C PRO A 116 1.89 -10.66 6.92
N GLY A 117 2.84 -11.59 7.06
CA GLY A 117 3.67 -11.73 8.26
C GLY A 117 4.88 -10.78 8.33
N GLU A 118 5.32 -10.24 7.19
CA GLU A 118 6.52 -9.41 7.11
C GLU A 118 6.19 -7.94 7.32
N LYS A 119 6.68 -7.37 8.44
CA LYS A 119 6.49 -5.95 8.82
C LYS A 119 5.03 -5.46 8.70
N PRO A 120 4.04 -6.16 9.30
CA PRO A 120 2.62 -5.87 9.10
C PRO A 120 2.22 -4.44 9.51
N THR A 121 2.77 -3.90 10.60
CA THR A 121 2.51 -2.53 11.05
C THR A 121 2.88 -1.47 10.01
N LEU A 122 4.06 -1.60 9.38
CA LEU A 122 4.53 -0.68 8.34
C LEU A 122 3.59 -0.74 7.13
N ARG A 123 3.25 -1.94 6.67
CA ARG A 123 2.37 -2.13 5.52
C ARG A 123 0.96 -1.61 5.76
N ILE A 124 0.41 -1.78 6.97
CA ILE A 124 -0.88 -1.18 7.37
C ILE A 124 -0.78 0.35 7.34
N LYS A 125 0.30 0.94 7.87
CA LYS A 125 0.52 2.39 7.84
C LYS A 125 0.56 2.93 6.40
N VAL A 126 1.26 2.24 5.50
CA VAL A 126 1.32 2.60 4.08
C VAL A 126 -0.05 2.48 3.41
N LEU A 127 -0.84 1.45 3.71
CA LEU A 127 -2.21 1.33 3.21
C LEU A 127 -3.11 2.48 3.70
N PHE A 128 -2.97 2.93 4.95
CA PHE A 128 -3.69 4.12 5.43
C PHE A 128 -3.24 5.40 4.74
N SER A 129 -1.96 5.53 4.40
CA SER A 129 -1.46 6.64 3.57
C SER A 129 -2.13 6.62 2.18
N LEU A 130 -2.14 5.46 1.52
CA LEU A 130 -2.80 5.24 0.23
C LEU A 130 -4.30 5.58 0.28
N TYR A 131 -4.99 5.19 1.36
CA TYR A 131 -6.39 5.53 1.60
C TYR A 131 -6.64 7.04 1.59
N ASN A 132 -5.73 7.82 2.18
CA ASN A 132 -5.88 9.28 2.26
C ASN A 132 -5.61 9.97 0.92
N LEU A 133 -4.79 9.37 0.05
CA LEU A 133 -4.42 9.92 -1.25
C LEU A 133 -5.45 9.64 -2.34
N LEU A 134 -6.26 8.60 -2.19
CA LEU A 134 -7.27 8.23 -3.19
C LEU A 134 -8.44 9.23 -3.22
N PRO A 135 -8.84 9.75 -4.39
CA PRO A 135 -10.06 10.55 -4.51
C PRO A 135 -11.32 9.66 -4.50
N SER A 136 -11.23 8.47 -5.09
CA SER A 136 -12.35 7.54 -5.26
C SER A 136 -12.82 6.91 -3.93
N LEU A 137 -14.11 7.03 -3.64
CA LEU A 137 -14.74 6.43 -2.44
C LEU A 137 -14.72 4.90 -2.48
N SER A 138 -14.92 4.30 -3.65
CA SER A 138 -14.79 2.85 -3.84
C SER A 138 -13.35 2.39 -3.67
N GLY A 139 -12.37 3.18 -4.12
CA GLY A 139 -10.95 2.94 -3.88
C GLY A 139 -10.62 2.94 -2.38
N LYS A 140 -11.11 3.95 -1.66
CA LYS A 140 -10.99 4.04 -0.19
C LYS A 140 -11.52 2.80 0.53
N ALA A 141 -12.74 2.36 0.19
CA ALA A 141 -13.32 1.15 0.77
C ALA A 141 -12.48 -0.11 0.48
N LEU A 142 -11.95 -0.24 -0.74
CA LEU A 142 -11.07 -1.34 -1.15
C LEU A 142 -9.77 -1.37 -0.34
N VAL A 143 -9.08 -0.23 -0.24
CA VAL A 143 -7.80 -0.13 0.49
C VAL A 143 -8.00 -0.42 1.97
N TYR A 144 -9.07 0.11 2.58
CA TYR A 144 -9.37 -0.15 3.98
C TYR A 144 -9.62 -1.64 4.25
N ARG A 145 -10.40 -2.31 3.39
CA ARG A 145 -10.63 -3.76 3.49
C ARG A 145 -9.32 -4.56 3.38
N LYS A 146 -8.43 -4.18 2.46
CA LYS A 146 -7.10 -4.80 2.33
C LYS A 146 -6.24 -4.60 3.58
N ALA A 147 -6.35 -3.44 4.24
CA ALA A 147 -5.70 -3.20 5.52
C ALA A 147 -6.26 -4.11 6.64
N LEU A 148 -7.57 -4.37 6.66
CA LEU A 148 -8.17 -5.32 7.61
C LEU A 148 -7.71 -6.76 7.37
N GLU A 149 -7.67 -7.21 6.11
CA GLU A 149 -7.16 -8.53 5.73
C GLU A 149 -5.71 -8.71 6.21
N LEU A 150 -4.88 -7.70 5.97
CA LEU A 150 -3.49 -7.69 6.40
C LEU A 150 -3.36 -7.68 7.93
N ALA A 151 -4.16 -6.89 8.64
CA ALA A 151 -4.14 -6.84 10.10
C ALA A 151 -4.56 -8.18 10.73
N ALA A 152 -5.57 -8.84 10.17
CA ALA A 152 -5.99 -10.17 10.59
C ALA A 152 -4.88 -11.21 10.37
N ALA A 153 -4.30 -11.24 9.17
CA ALA A 153 -3.28 -12.23 8.81
C ALA A 153 -1.93 -11.99 9.52
N GLY A 154 -1.53 -10.73 9.69
CA GLY A 154 -0.32 -10.32 10.41
C GLY A 154 -0.47 -10.28 11.94
N LYS A 155 -1.64 -10.69 12.48
CA LYS A 155 -1.96 -10.64 13.92
C LYS A 155 -1.70 -9.27 14.57
N THR A 156 -1.86 -8.19 13.80
CA THR A 156 -1.58 -6.80 14.22
C THR A 156 -2.90 -6.02 14.31
N ALA A 157 -3.85 -6.57 15.05
CA ALA A 157 -5.19 -6.03 15.19
C ALA A 157 -5.21 -4.65 15.90
N ASP A 158 -4.23 -4.40 16.78
CA ASP A 158 -4.15 -3.18 17.58
C ASP A 158 -4.12 -1.90 16.73
N CYS A 159 -3.56 -1.98 15.50
CA CYS A 159 -3.50 -0.84 14.58
C CYS A 159 -4.86 -0.48 13.97
N VAL A 160 -5.80 -1.43 13.88
CA VAL A 160 -7.08 -1.24 13.19
C VAL A 160 -8.26 -1.16 14.15
N VAL A 161 -8.19 -1.79 15.34
CA VAL A 161 -9.24 -1.78 16.36
C VAL A 161 -9.77 -0.37 16.69
N PRO A 162 -8.92 0.67 16.86
CA PRO A 162 -9.41 2.03 17.15
C PRO A 162 -10.31 2.63 16.06
N THR A 163 -10.20 2.13 14.83
CA THR A 163 -10.99 2.61 13.69
C THR A 163 -12.40 2.00 13.66
N PHE A 164 -12.64 0.90 14.37
CA PHE A 164 -13.92 0.18 14.31
C PHE A 164 -15.11 0.99 14.81
N LYS A 165 -14.89 1.94 15.72
CA LYS A 165 -15.92 2.87 16.18
C LYS A 165 -16.50 3.75 15.06
N ASN A 166 -15.74 3.96 13.98
CA ASN A 166 -16.10 4.81 12.85
C ASN A 166 -16.65 4.02 11.65
N ILE A 167 -16.75 2.70 11.73
CA ILE A 167 -17.19 1.86 10.60
C ILE A 167 -18.56 2.27 10.06
N ASP A 168 -19.50 2.65 10.93
CA ASP A 168 -20.84 3.08 10.48
C ASP A 168 -20.77 4.38 9.65
N ALA A 169 -19.90 5.31 10.07
CA ALA A 169 -19.64 6.53 9.31
C ALA A 169 -18.94 6.21 7.98
N PHE A 170 -18.01 5.25 7.97
CA PHE A 170 -17.32 4.83 6.75
C PHE A 170 -18.25 4.17 5.74
N VAL A 171 -19.14 3.27 6.18
CA VAL A 171 -20.14 2.63 5.32
C VAL A 171 -21.05 3.67 4.68
N ALA A 172 -21.53 4.64 5.47
CA ALA A 172 -22.36 5.74 4.96
C ALA A 172 -21.58 6.65 4.00
N TYR A 173 -20.32 6.97 4.33
CA TYR A 173 -19.46 7.83 3.53
C TYR A 173 -19.06 7.20 2.19
N TRP A 174 -18.72 5.91 2.17
CA TRP A 174 -18.35 5.22 0.94
C TRP A 174 -19.56 4.87 0.07
N GLY A 175 -20.77 4.86 0.62
CA GLY A 175 -21.99 4.52 -0.11
C GLY A 175 -22.01 3.08 -0.63
N ILE A 176 -21.34 2.16 0.05
CA ILE A 176 -21.16 0.77 -0.41
C ILE A 176 -22.44 -0.06 -0.27
N GLY A 177 -22.64 -1.01 -1.19
CA GLY A 177 -23.81 -1.88 -1.24
C GLY A 177 -23.84 -2.93 -0.12
N LYS A 178 -24.99 -3.62 0.01
CA LYS A 178 -25.16 -4.72 0.98
C LYS A 178 -24.07 -5.82 0.85
N PRO A 179 -23.63 -6.24 -0.35
CA PRO A 179 -22.55 -7.24 -0.49
C PRO A 179 -21.21 -6.76 0.09
N GLU A 180 -20.82 -5.52 -0.18
CA GLU A 180 -19.55 -4.96 0.30
C GLU A 180 -19.60 -4.71 1.81
N GLN A 181 -20.76 -4.30 2.33
CA GLN A 181 -20.99 -4.19 3.78
C GLN A 181 -20.85 -5.55 4.48
N ARG A 182 -21.33 -6.63 3.86
CA ARG A 182 -21.15 -7.99 4.36
C ARG A 182 -19.68 -8.33 4.54
N ASP A 183 -18.90 -8.14 3.48
CA ASP A 183 -17.47 -8.44 3.49
C ASP A 183 -16.73 -7.62 4.56
N LEU A 184 -17.07 -6.33 4.69
CA LEU A 184 -16.50 -5.44 5.68
C LEU A 184 -16.81 -5.88 7.12
N PHE A 185 -18.09 -6.10 7.45
CA PHE A 185 -18.48 -6.52 8.79
C PHE A 185 -17.91 -7.91 9.13
N LEU A 186 -17.84 -8.81 8.16
CA LEU A 186 -17.21 -10.11 8.34
C LEU A 186 -15.70 -9.98 8.61
N ALA A 187 -14.99 -9.11 7.91
CA ALA A 187 -13.58 -8.84 8.19
C ALA A 187 -13.36 -8.27 9.61
N VAL A 188 -14.20 -7.32 10.04
CA VAL A 188 -14.13 -6.75 11.40
C VAL A 188 -14.41 -7.81 12.46
N THR A 189 -15.44 -8.64 12.30
CA THR A 189 -15.75 -9.71 13.26
C THR A 189 -14.64 -10.75 13.37
N ARG A 190 -13.98 -11.12 12.25
CA ARG A 190 -12.81 -12.01 12.27
C ARG A 190 -11.67 -11.46 13.14
N ILE A 191 -11.39 -10.17 13.03
CA ILE A 191 -10.36 -9.51 13.85
C ILE A 191 -10.79 -9.49 15.31
N LEU A 192 -12.04 -9.08 15.59
CA LEU A 192 -12.55 -8.94 16.96
C LEU A 192 -12.68 -10.27 17.70
N LYS A 193 -12.88 -11.39 16.99
CA LYS A 193 -13.02 -12.73 17.57
C LYS A 193 -11.83 -13.10 18.45
N ASP A 194 -10.63 -12.70 18.04
CA ASP A 194 -9.37 -13.05 18.72
C ASP A 194 -8.93 -11.96 19.72
N GLN A 195 -9.69 -10.87 19.85
CA GLN A 195 -9.36 -9.74 20.74
C GLN A 195 -10.03 -9.88 22.12
N LYS A 196 -9.21 -9.90 23.17
CA LYS A 196 -9.71 -9.95 24.56
C LYS A 196 -10.50 -8.68 24.88
N GLY A 197 -11.69 -8.85 25.46
CA GLY A 197 -12.53 -7.75 25.92
C GLY A 197 -13.43 -7.12 24.85
N MET A 198 -13.37 -7.57 23.60
CA MET A 198 -14.17 -7.02 22.49
C MET A 198 -15.41 -7.85 22.13
N THR A 199 -15.85 -8.74 23.02
CA THR A 199 -16.97 -9.66 22.78
C THR A 199 -18.27 -8.93 22.43
N LYS A 200 -18.53 -7.78 23.07
CA LYS A 200 -19.74 -6.98 22.82
C LYS A 200 -19.72 -6.38 21.42
N GLU A 201 -18.60 -5.81 21.02
CA GLU A 201 -18.36 -5.23 19.70
C GLU A 201 -18.41 -6.32 18.61
N TYR A 202 -17.84 -7.49 18.89
CA TYR A 202 -17.93 -8.67 18.04
C TYR A 202 -19.40 -9.04 17.75
N PHE A 203 -20.23 -9.21 18.78
CA PHE A 203 -21.65 -9.53 18.59
C PHE A 203 -22.41 -8.39 17.89
N LYS A 204 -22.08 -7.13 18.17
CA LYS A 204 -22.67 -5.97 17.48
C LYS A 204 -22.41 -6.03 15.98
N PHE A 205 -21.17 -6.26 15.56
CA PHE A 205 -20.81 -6.35 14.13
C PHE A 205 -21.33 -7.64 13.48
N LEU A 206 -21.42 -8.75 14.23
CA LEU A 206 -22.02 -9.98 13.74
C LEU A 206 -23.52 -9.80 13.44
N ASN A 207 -24.26 -9.14 14.33
CA ASN A 207 -25.67 -8.83 14.09
C ASN A 207 -25.85 -7.92 12.87
N LYS A 208 -24.96 -6.93 12.69
CA LYS A 208 -24.97 -6.08 11.48
C LYS A 208 -24.69 -6.88 10.21
N TYR A 209 -23.71 -7.78 10.26
CA TYR A 209 -23.45 -8.72 9.17
C TYR A 209 -24.70 -9.54 8.84
N LEU A 210 -25.39 -10.11 9.83
CA LEU A 210 -26.62 -10.88 9.60
C LEU A 210 -27.76 -10.02 9.03
N ALA A 211 -27.93 -8.80 9.54
CA ALA A 211 -28.97 -7.87 9.07
C ALA A 211 -28.83 -7.46 7.59
N THR A 212 -27.63 -7.60 7.01
CA THR A 212 -27.46 -7.36 5.56
C THR A 212 -28.17 -8.40 4.69
N PHE A 213 -28.50 -9.58 5.23
CA PHE A 213 -29.23 -10.63 4.52
C PHE A 213 -30.75 -10.43 4.60
N ASP A 214 -31.25 -9.71 5.62
CA ASP A 214 -32.67 -9.41 5.74
C ASP A 214 -33.13 -8.49 4.59
N GLY A 215 -34.12 -8.97 3.84
CA GLY A 215 -34.64 -8.30 2.63
C GLY A 215 -33.70 -8.36 1.43
N SER A 216 -33.08 -9.52 1.19
CA SER A 216 -32.33 -9.86 -0.04
C SER A 216 -33.11 -10.85 -0.89
#